data_AF-A0A0L7LR80-F1
#
_entry.id   AF-A0A0L7LR80-F1
#
_cell.length_a   1.000
_cell.length_b   1.000
_cell.length_c   1.000
_cell.angle_alpha   90.00
_cell.angle_beta   90.00
_cell.angle_gamma   90.00
#
_symmetry.space_group_name_H-M   'P 1'
#
loop_
_entity.id
_entity.type
_entity.pdbx_description
1 polymer ?
#
loop_
_entity_poly.entity_id
_entity_poly.type
_entity_poly.pdbx_seq_one_letter_code
_entity_poly.pdbx_strand_id
1 'polypeptide(L)' 'MDKKQLIGSATRYIAGRHAVQTVYWRKSADKGLVKTTKMTYFGSNKGPDKVDSAEMFAKVRERYA' A
#
# COMPACT_ATOMS: atom_id res chain seq x y z
N MET A 1 -19.52 -14.55 -17.35
CA MET A 1 -18.30 -13.74 -17.56
C MET A 1 -18.06 -12.93 -16.29
N ASP A 2 -16.97 -13.17 -15.58
CA ASP A 2 -16.66 -12.60 -14.27
C ASP A 2 -16.54 -11.05 -14.36
N LYS A 3 -17.55 -10.33 -13.87
CA LYS A 3 -17.74 -8.88 -14.09
C LYS A 3 -16.91 -8.00 -13.14
N LYS A 4 -15.80 -8.48 -12.60
CA LYS A 4 -14.85 -7.66 -11.82
C LYS A 4 -13.56 -7.42 -12.60
N GLN A 5 -13.69 -6.78 -13.77
CA GLN A 5 -12.57 -6.44 -14.63
C GLN A 5 -11.61 -5.48 -13.91
N LEU A 6 -10.35 -5.88 -13.76
CA LEU A 6 -9.30 -5.03 -13.21
C LEU A 6 -9.02 -3.88 -14.20
N ILE A 7 -9.06 -2.64 -13.70
CA ILE A 7 -8.69 -1.42 -14.46
C ILE A 7 -7.23 -1.07 -14.20
N GLY A 8 -6.78 -1.22 -12.96
CA GLY A 8 -5.40 -0.92 -12.61
C GLY A 8 -5.08 -1.27 -11.16
N SER A 9 -3.81 -1.14 -10.82
CA SER A 9 -3.31 -1.35 -9.46
C SER A 9 -2.14 -0.44 -9.14
N ALA A 10 -2.00 -0.09 -7.86
CA ALA A 10 -0.83 0.60 -7.34
C ALA A 10 -0.33 -0.14 -6.11
N THR A 11 0.98 -0.41 -6.08
CA THR A 11 1.64 -1.11 -4.99
C THR A 11 2.64 -0.18 -4.34
N ARG A 12 2.60 -0.10 -3.01
CA ARG A 12 3.60 0.63 -2.21
C ARG A 12 4.15 -0.22 -1.08
N TYR A 13 5.44 -0.10 -0.85
CA TYR A 13 6.06 -0.60 0.38
C TYR A 13 5.88 0.44 1.49
N ILE A 14 5.47 -0.02 2.66
CA ILE A 14 5.35 0.79 3.86
C ILE A 14 6.53 0.46 4.76
N ALA A 15 7.60 1.23 4.58
CA ALA A 15 8.76 1.17 5.45
C ALA A 15 8.33 1.46 6.90
N GLY A 16 8.81 0.64 7.84
CA GLY A 16 8.42 0.63 9.25
C GLY A 16 7.31 -0.36 9.62
N ARG A 17 6.46 -0.76 8.65
CA ARG A 17 5.49 -1.85 8.85
C ARG A 17 5.93 -3.17 8.22
N HIS A 18 7.03 -3.16 7.46
CA HIS A 18 7.48 -4.28 6.64
C HIS A 18 6.33 -4.86 5.83
N ALA A 19 5.50 -3.98 5.27
CA ALA A 19 4.26 -4.37 4.64
C ALA A 19 4.20 -3.78 3.23
N VAL A 20 3.67 -4.57 2.31
CA VAL A 20 3.26 -4.10 0.99
C VAL A 20 1.75 -3.90 1.00
N GLN A 21 1.34 -2.73 0.55
CA GLN A 21 -0.05 -2.43 0.25
C GLN A 21 -0.25 -2.41 -1.26
N THR A 22 -1.19 -3.19 -1.75
CA THR A 22 -1.66 -3.10 -3.13
C THR A 22 -3.11 -2.66 -3.16
N VAL A 23 -3.37 -1.58 -3.87
CA VAL A 23 -4.71 -1.09 -4.19
C VAL A 23 -5.04 -1.55 -5.61
N TYR A 24 -6.25 -2.05 -5.81
CA TYR A 24 -6.80 -2.41 -7.11
C TYR A 24 -8.06 -1.61 -7.38
N TRP A 25 -8.20 -1.11 -8.60
CA TRP A 25 -9.42 -0.50 -9.11
C TRP A 25 -10.08 -1.46 -10.08
N ARG A 26 -11.34 -1.82 -9.85
CA ARG A 26 -12.09 -2.79 -10.64
C ARG A 26 -13.39 -2.18 -11.14
N LYS A 27 -13.83 -2.53 -12.35
CA LYS A 27 -15.20 -2.28 -12.78
C LYS A 27 -16.16 -3.12 -11.94
N SER A 28 -17.23 -2.52 -11.46
CA SER A 28 -18.36 -3.24 -10.87
C SER A 28 -19.32 -3.74 -11.94
N ALA A 29 -20.02 -4.83 -11.66
CA ALA A 29 -21.12 -5.34 -12.49
C ALA A 29 -22.31 -4.36 -12.52
N ASP A 30 -22.52 -3.62 -11.43
CA ASP A 30 -23.77 -2.88 -11.16
C ASP A 30 -23.64 -1.36 -11.41
N LYS A 31 -22.61 -0.96 -12.19
CA LYS A 31 -22.14 0.41 -12.46
C LYS A 31 -21.37 1.03 -11.29
N GLY A 32 -20.06 1.24 -11.50
CA GLY A 32 -19.19 1.93 -10.56
C GLY A 32 -17.74 1.43 -10.58
N LEU A 33 -16.85 2.21 -9.99
CA LEU A 33 -15.45 1.86 -9.76
C LEU A 33 -15.30 1.33 -8.33
N VAL A 34 -14.86 0.08 -8.16
CA VAL A 34 -14.61 -0.51 -6.85
C VAL A 34 -13.12 -0.44 -6.56
N LYS A 35 -12.78 0.16 -5.42
CA LYS A 35 -11.43 0.14 -4.86
C LYS A 35 -11.32 -1.00 -3.84
N THR A 36 -10.47 -1.97 -4.12
CA THR A 36 -10.11 -3.03 -3.15
C THR A 36 -8.67 -2.86 -2.70
N THR A 37 -8.38 -3.09 -1.42
CA THR A 37 -7.03 -2.96 -0.86
C THR A 37 -6.60 -4.30 -0.26
N LYS A 38 -5.39 -4.75 -0.60
CA LYS A 38 -4.74 -5.91 -0.01
C LYS A 38 -3.48 -5.48 0.72
N MET A 39 -3.34 -5.92 1.96
CA MET A 39 -2.13 -5.78 2.76
C MET A 39 -1.41 -7.11 2.84
N THR A 40 -0.08 -7.10 2.69
CA THR A 40 0.78 -8.26 2.90
C THR A 40 1.94 -7.84 3.78
N TYR A 41 2.14 -8.54 4.89
CA TYR A 41 3.20 -8.27 5.86
C TYR A 41 4.35 -9.26 5.65
N PHE A 42 5.58 -8.75 5.62
CA PHE A 42 6.82 -9.51 5.47
C PHE A 42 7.55 -9.54 6.81
N GLY A 43 7.28 -10.58 7.60
CA GLY A 43 7.91 -10.75 8.90
C GLY A 43 7.67 -9.58 9.86
N SER A 44 8.50 -9.50 10.90
CA SER A 44 8.48 -8.41 11.87
C SER A 44 9.56 -7.38 11.54
N ASN A 45 9.29 -6.09 11.76
CA ASN A 45 10.26 -5.00 11.71
C ASN A 45 11.32 -5.15 12.82
N LYS A 46 12.25 -6.08 12.63
CA LYS A 46 13.31 -6.44 13.58
C LYS A 46 14.61 -6.61 12.80
N GLY A 47 15.72 -6.21 13.41
CA GLY A 47 17.05 -6.28 12.81
C GLY A 47 17.75 -4.92 12.75
N PRO A 48 19.00 -4.88 12.25
CA PRO A 48 19.80 -3.67 12.17
C PRO A 48 19.18 -2.62 11.23
N ASP A 49 18.47 -3.06 10.17
CA ASP A 49 17.78 -2.19 9.21
C ASP A 49 16.34 -1.87 9.59
N LYS A 50 16.02 -1.90 10.90
CA LYS A 50 14.68 -1.55 11.36
C LYS A 50 14.37 -0.11 10.92
N VAL A 51 13.17 0.10 10.40
CA VAL A 51 12.73 1.45 10.03
C VAL A 51 11.84 1.98 11.15
N ASP A 52 12.21 3.10 11.75
CA ASP A 52 11.29 3.89 12.56
C ASP A 52 10.42 4.75 11.62
N SER A 53 9.14 4.38 11.53
CA SER A 53 8.19 5.11 10.69
C SER A 53 7.99 6.56 11.14
N ALA A 54 8.08 6.88 12.43
CA ALA A 54 7.92 8.26 12.90
C ALA A 54 9.09 9.14 12.45
N GLU A 55 10.32 8.65 12.62
CA GLU A 55 11.53 9.33 12.15
C GLU A 55 11.53 9.49 10.62
N MET A 56 11.14 8.44 9.89
CA MET A 56 11.03 8.49 8.43
C MET A 56 10.06 9.58 7.98
N PHE A 57 8.85 9.66 8.56
CA PHE A 57 7.89 10.68 8.19
C PHE A 57 8.32 12.10 8.59
N ALA A 58 9.05 12.24 9.71
CA ALA A 58 9.65 13.53 10.07
C ALA A 58 10.65 14.01 9.01
N LYS A 59 11.58 13.15 8.59
CA LYS A 59 12.57 13.47 7.52
C LYS A 59 11.91 13.81 6.19
N VAL A 60 10.85 13.10 5.82
CA VAL A 60 10.10 13.40 4.58
C VAL A 60 9.45 14.77 4.68
N ARG A 61 8.80 15.09 5.80
CA ARG A 61 8.15 16.40 6.00
C ARG A 61 9.16 17.53 5.94
N GLU A 62 10.30 17.38 6.60
CA GLU A 62 11.39 18.37 6.58
C GLU A 62 11.94 18.60 5.17
N ARG A 63 12.14 17.52 4.39
CA ARG A 63 12.68 17.60 3.02
C ARG A 63 11.77 18.32 2.02
N TYR A 64 10.46 18.32 2.26
CA TYR A 64 9.45 18.89 1.35
C TYR A 64 8.68 20.07 1.98
N ALA A 65 9.16 20.60 3.10
CA ALA A 65 8.71 21.87 3.68
C ALA A 65 9.39 23.05 2.96
#